data_AF-A0AAV5E897-F1
#
_entry.id   AF-A0AAV5E897-F1
#
_cell.length_a   1.000
_cell.length_b   1.000
_cell.length_c   1.000
_cell.angle_alpha   90.00
_cell.angle_beta   90.00
_cell.angle_gamma   90.00
#
_symmetry.space_group_name_H-M   'P 1'
#
loop_
_entity.id
_entity.type
_entity.pdbx_description
1 polymer ?
#
loop_
_entity_poly.entity_id
_entity_poly.type
_entity_poly.pdbx_seq_one_letter_code
_entity_poly.pdbx_strand_id
1 'polypeptide(L)'
;MESSPFAIQSAAAPARMTTVSRHYFGGGASEDDYDLRVDIIENIEEDYGMFVWPCSVILAEYVWQQRSRFSDSRVVEVGAGTSLPGLVAAKVGADVTLTDIAHNTEVLNNIRKTCALNDANCNVLGLTWGDWDEPIFDLHPDIILGADVLYDSANFDNLFATVSFLLENSPGAVFITTYHNRG
;
A
#
# COMPACT_ATOMS: atom_id res chain seq x y z
N MET A 1 -37.76 -1.90 50.75
CA MET A 1 -36.51 -2.36 50.14
C MET A 1 -36.87 -2.95 48.78
N GLU A 2 -36.90 -2.13 47.74
CA GLU A 2 -36.94 -2.61 46.36
C GLU A 2 -35.80 -1.93 45.63
N SER A 3 -34.85 -2.74 45.18
CA SER A 3 -33.61 -2.35 44.54
C SER A 3 -33.79 -2.29 43.03
N SER A 4 -33.24 -1.23 42.43
CA SER A 4 -32.99 -1.03 41.00
C SER A 4 -31.53 -0.56 40.86
N PRO A 5 -30.85 -0.56 39.69
CA PRO A 5 -30.95 -1.40 38.49
C PRO A 5 -29.57 -2.07 38.17
N PHE A 6 -29.50 -3.00 37.21
CA PHE A 6 -28.22 -3.30 36.54
C PHE A 6 -28.39 -3.05 35.04
N ALA A 7 -27.94 -1.88 34.60
CA ALA A 7 -27.67 -1.61 33.20
C ALA A 7 -26.40 -2.38 32.82
N ILE A 8 -26.49 -3.24 31.80
CA ILE A 8 -25.32 -3.85 31.18
C ILE A 8 -24.65 -2.75 30.36
N GLN A 9 -23.59 -2.18 30.90
CA GLN A 9 -22.73 -1.26 30.18
C GLN A 9 -21.95 -2.08 29.14
N SER A 10 -22.18 -1.84 27.85
CA SER A 10 -21.38 -2.48 26.80
C SER A 10 -19.93 -2.03 26.96
N ALA A 11 -19.03 -2.97 27.23
CA ALA A 11 -17.61 -2.71 27.19
C ALA A 11 -17.25 -2.17 25.79
N ALA A 12 -16.61 -1.01 25.74
CA ALA A 12 -16.00 -0.53 24.50
C ALA A 12 -15.01 -1.61 24.02
N ALA A 13 -15.01 -1.89 22.72
CA ALA A 13 -14.01 -2.76 22.11
C ALA A 13 -12.61 -2.24 22.50
N PRO A 14 -11.65 -3.14 22.81
CA PRO A 14 -10.29 -2.72 23.15
C PRO A 14 -9.74 -1.81 22.04
N ALA A 15 -9.07 -0.73 22.43
CA ALA A 15 -8.42 0.16 21.47
C ALA A 15 -7.36 -0.63 20.71
N ARG A 16 -7.56 -0.79 19.40
CA ARG A 16 -6.61 -1.47 18.49
C ARG A 16 -5.21 -0.89 18.66
N MET A 17 -4.20 -1.75 18.83
CA MET A 17 -2.81 -1.32 18.94
C MET A 17 -2.23 -0.99 17.56
N THR A 18 -2.37 0.27 17.16
CA THR A 18 -1.68 0.83 16.00
C THR A 18 -0.32 1.40 16.38
N THR A 19 0.71 1.10 15.61
CA THR A 19 2.06 1.67 15.74
C THR A 19 2.43 2.45 14.48
N VAL A 20 3.40 3.36 14.60
CA VAL A 20 3.96 4.06 13.43
C VAL A 20 5.43 3.66 13.28
N SER A 21 5.77 2.95 12.20
CA SER A 21 7.17 2.74 11.80
C SER A 21 7.65 3.88 10.91
N ARG A 22 8.95 4.18 10.98
CA ARG A 22 9.58 5.24 10.17
C ARG A 22 10.62 4.62 9.26
N HIS A 23 10.55 4.97 7.99
CA HIS A 23 11.43 4.48 6.93
C HIS A 23 12.18 5.67 6.36
N TYR A 24 13.50 5.58 6.32
CA TYR A 24 14.39 6.65 5.90
C TYR A 24 15.13 6.24 4.64
N PHE A 25 15.23 7.16 3.69
CA PHE A 25 15.87 6.98 2.40
C PHE A 25 16.84 8.15 2.17
N GLY A 26 18.05 7.86 1.72
CA GLY A 26 19.13 8.84 1.63
C GLY A 26 20.35 8.40 2.43
N GLY A 27 21.46 9.13 2.25
CA GLY A 27 22.77 8.68 2.70
C GLY A 27 23.47 9.67 3.59
N GLY A 28 23.41 9.39 4.90
CA GLY A 28 24.28 9.98 5.90
C GLY A 28 24.44 9.08 7.13
N ALA A 29 25.53 9.30 7.88
CA ALA A 29 25.99 8.38 8.94
C ALA A 29 25.15 8.41 10.24
N SER A 30 24.02 9.12 10.28
CA SER A 30 23.16 9.30 11.45
C SER A 30 21.67 9.34 11.07
N GLU A 31 20.78 9.02 12.01
CA GLU A 31 19.31 9.05 11.84
C GLU A 31 18.75 10.42 11.40
N ASP A 32 19.54 11.50 11.53
CA ASP A 32 19.15 12.85 11.12
C ASP A 32 19.61 13.26 9.71
N ASP A 33 20.34 12.39 8.99
CA ASP A 33 20.93 12.69 7.68
C ASP A 33 20.27 11.83 6.59
N TYR A 34 18.99 12.10 6.35
CA TYR A 34 18.16 11.45 5.33
C TYR A 34 17.59 12.47 4.35
N ASP A 35 17.38 12.04 3.11
CA ASP A 35 16.78 12.88 2.07
C ASP A 35 15.25 12.78 2.06
N LEU A 36 14.72 11.63 2.48
CA LEU A 36 13.29 11.32 2.45
C LEU A 36 12.90 10.41 3.62
N ARG A 37 11.77 10.74 4.27
CA ARG A 37 11.16 9.92 5.32
C ARG A 37 9.73 9.55 4.94
N VAL A 38 9.35 8.32 5.23
CA VAL A 38 7.96 7.83 5.17
C VAL A 38 7.58 7.23 6.51
N ASP A 39 6.48 7.71 7.08
CA ASP A 39 5.90 7.20 8.32
C ASP A 39 4.72 6.26 8.00
N ILE A 40 4.75 5.00 8.44
CA ILE A 40 3.74 4.00 8.09
C ILE A 40 2.92 3.61 9.30
N ILE A 41 1.59 3.65 9.18
CA ILE A 41 0.67 3.16 10.22
C ILE A 41 0.52 1.65 10.05
N GLU A 42 0.92 0.91 11.08
CA GLU A 42 0.83 -0.55 11.15
C GLU A 42 -0.17 -0.98 12.23
N ASN A 43 -0.89 -2.07 11.99
CA ASN A 43 -1.80 -2.69 12.94
C ASN A 43 -1.33 -4.12 13.23
N ILE A 44 -0.98 -4.39 14.49
CA ILE A 44 -0.29 -5.61 14.93
C ILE A 44 -1.28 -6.80 15.08
N GLU A 45 -2.59 -6.53 15.14
CA GLU A 45 -3.62 -7.55 15.44
C GLU A 45 -4.28 -8.18 14.21
N GLU A 46 -3.89 -7.79 12.99
CA GLU A 46 -4.62 -8.17 11.77
C GLU A 46 -3.80 -9.10 10.87
N ASP A 47 -4.48 -10.10 10.29
CA ASP A 47 -3.83 -11.27 9.71
C ASP A 47 -2.99 -10.94 8.45
N TYR A 48 -3.38 -9.96 7.62
CA TYR A 48 -2.66 -9.55 6.41
C TYR A 48 -2.95 -8.08 6.01
N GLY A 49 -1.97 -7.39 5.41
CA GLY A 49 -2.15 -6.07 4.76
C GLY A 49 -1.89 -4.81 5.61
N MET A 50 -1.79 -4.93 6.94
CA MET A 50 -1.49 -3.79 7.84
C MET A 50 -0.13 -3.89 8.54
N PHE A 51 0.77 -4.70 7.98
CA PHE A 51 2.17 -4.84 8.41
C PHE A 51 3.09 -4.54 7.22
N VAL A 52 4.24 -3.91 7.49
CA VAL A 52 5.26 -3.67 6.45
C VAL A 52 6.08 -4.94 6.19
N TRP A 53 5.77 -5.61 5.09
CA TRP A 53 6.52 -6.78 4.65
C TRP A 53 7.94 -6.41 4.17
N PRO A 54 8.96 -7.27 4.35
CA PRO A 54 10.32 -7.01 3.88
C PRO A 54 10.40 -6.67 2.39
N CYS A 55 9.58 -7.32 1.55
CA CYS A 55 9.48 -7.04 0.12
C CYS A 55 9.02 -5.61 -0.18
N SER A 56 8.18 -5.03 0.68
CA SER A 56 7.72 -3.65 0.61
C SER A 56 8.88 -2.67 0.84
N VAL A 57 9.71 -2.92 1.86
CA VAL A 57 10.92 -2.13 2.12
C VAL A 57 11.90 -2.20 0.95
N ILE A 58 12.13 -3.40 0.39
CA ILE A 58 13.03 -3.58 -0.76
C ILE A 58 12.51 -2.87 -2.01
N LEU A 59 11.20 -2.95 -2.29
CA LEU A 59 10.62 -2.26 -3.43
C LEU A 59 10.67 -0.73 -3.25
N ALA A 60 10.42 -0.24 -2.05
CA ALA A 60 10.53 1.18 -1.72
C ALA A 60 11.98 1.70 -1.89
N GLU A 61 12.98 0.92 -1.45
CA GLU A 61 14.38 1.26 -1.68
C GLU A 61 14.72 1.29 -3.17
N TYR A 62 14.20 0.34 -3.95
CA TYR A 62 14.37 0.37 -5.41
C TYR A 62 13.76 1.63 -6.04
N VAL A 63 12.55 2.03 -5.63
CA VAL A 63 11.90 3.27 -6.08
C VAL A 63 12.78 4.47 -5.78
N TRP A 64 13.31 4.56 -4.54
CA TRP A 64 14.22 5.64 -4.13
C TRP A 64 15.51 5.68 -4.96
N GLN A 65 16.17 4.54 -5.16
CA GLN A 65 17.41 4.45 -5.94
C GLN A 65 17.18 4.78 -7.41
N GLN A 66 15.97 4.54 -7.93
CA GLN A 66 15.58 4.84 -9.31
C GLN A 66 14.68 6.07 -9.41
N ARG A 67 14.65 6.96 -8.41
CA ARG A 67 13.71 8.09 -8.29
C ARG A 67 13.52 8.94 -9.56
N SER A 68 14.58 9.15 -10.35
CA SER A 68 14.49 9.88 -11.62
C SER A 68 13.58 9.22 -12.66
N ARG A 69 13.41 7.89 -12.59
CA ARG A 69 12.48 7.12 -13.42
C ARG A 69 11.02 7.30 -12.99
N PHE A 70 10.80 7.61 -11.72
CA PHE A 70 9.46 7.72 -11.12
C PHE A 70 8.91 9.15 -11.15
N SER A 71 9.77 10.17 -11.13
CA SER A 71 9.36 11.57 -11.28
C SER A 71 8.46 11.75 -12.51
N ASP A 72 7.32 12.40 -12.32
CA ASP A 72 6.33 12.71 -13.36
C ASP A 72 5.71 11.49 -14.06
N SER A 73 5.90 10.28 -13.52
CA SER A 73 5.28 9.05 -14.02
C SER A 73 3.94 8.76 -13.32
N ARG A 74 3.03 8.08 -14.02
CA ARG A 74 1.80 7.53 -13.43
C ARG A 74 2.10 6.16 -12.85
N VAL A 75 1.89 6.00 -11.55
CA VAL A 75 2.18 4.77 -10.81
C VAL A 75 0.88 4.19 -10.25
N VAL A 76 0.64 2.90 -10.50
CA VAL A 76 -0.40 2.14 -9.83
C VAL A 76 0.26 1.08 -8.95
N GLU A 77 -0.02 1.10 -7.65
CA GLU A 77 0.38 0.03 -6.75
C GLU A 77 -0.79 -0.95 -6.56
N VAL A 78 -0.60 -2.22 -6.93
CA VAL A 78 -1.56 -3.30 -6.71
C VAL A 78 -1.24 -4.02 -5.41
N GLY A 79 -2.26 -4.24 -4.57
CA GLY A 79 -2.08 -4.84 -3.24
C GLY A 79 -1.19 -3.97 -2.34
N ALA A 80 -1.52 -2.68 -2.23
CA ALA A 80 -0.70 -1.70 -1.56
C ALA A 80 -0.52 -1.98 -0.06
N GLY A 81 -1.50 -2.58 0.61
CA GLY A 81 -1.46 -2.85 2.06
C GLY A 81 -1.14 -1.60 2.87
N THR A 82 0.10 -1.47 3.34
CA THR A 82 0.60 -0.31 4.08
C THR A 82 1.13 0.83 3.21
N SER A 83 1.21 0.66 1.89
CA SER A 83 1.53 1.65 0.85
C SER A 83 2.94 2.24 0.82
N LEU A 84 3.91 1.62 1.49
CA LEU A 84 5.28 2.16 1.57
C LEU A 84 5.92 2.45 0.18
N PRO A 85 5.91 1.54 -0.81
CA PRO A 85 6.53 1.77 -2.11
C PRO A 85 5.85 2.91 -2.89
N GLY A 86 4.52 2.92 -2.93
CA GLY A 86 3.78 3.98 -3.58
C GLY A 86 3.92 5.33 -2.89
N LEU A 87 4.07 5.38 -1.56
CA LEU A 87 4.36 6.64 -0.84
C LEU A 87 5.76 7.18 -1.15
N VAL A 88 6.77 6.31 -1.29
CA VAL A 88 8.09 6.73 -1.77
C VAL A 88 7.98 7.25 -3.20
N ALA A 89 7.24 6.56 -4.08
CA ALA A 89 7.01 7.02 -5.46
C ALA A 89 6.36 8.42 -5.49
N ALA A 90 5.33 8.65 -4.67
CA ALA A 90 4.67 9.94 -4.57
C ALA A 90 5.62 11.04 -4.10
N LYS A 91 6.44 10.77 -3.06
CA LYS A 91 7.40 11.74 -2.54
C LYS A 91 8.56 12.05 -3.49
N VAL A 92 8.83 11.19 -4.47
CA VAL A 92 9.80 11.48 -5.55
C VAL A 92 9.16 12.08 -6.81
N GLY A 93 7.87 12.46 -6.74
CA GLY A 93 7.19 13.23 -7.78
C GLY A 93 6.31 12.42 -8.74
N ALA A 94 5.99 11.16 -8.44
CA ALA A 94 5.03 10.39 -9.24
C ALA A 94 3.57 10.78 -8.95
N ASP A 95 2.69 10.59 -9.94
CA ASP A 95 1.23 10.58 -9.75
C ASP A 95 0.79 9.16 -9.37
N VAL A 96 0.41 8.96 -8.11
CA VAL A 96 0.25 7.62 -7.53
C VAL A 96 -1.21 7.31 -7.25
N THR A 97 -1.65 6.16 -7.76
CA THR A 97 -2.88 5.49 -7.32
C THR A 97 -2.52 4.22 -6.54
N LEU A 98 -2.93 4.19 -5.27
CA LEU A 98 -2.75 3.06 -4.36
C LEU A 98 -4.01 2.21 -4.37
N THR A 99 -3.87 0.92 -4.61
CA THR A 99 -5.01 0.01 -4.72
C THR A 99 -4.91 -1.20 -3.80
N ASP A 100 -6.04 -1.59 -3.22
CA ASP A 100 -6.18 -2.81 -2.42
C ASP A 100 -7.61 -3.35 -2.56
N ILE A 101 -7.91 -4.50 -1.97
CA ILE A 101 -9.18 -5.21 -2.07
C ILE A 101 -10.36 -4.26 -1.80
N ALA A 102 -11.29 -4.15 -2.76
CA ALA A 102 -12.30 -3.09 -2.76
C ALA A 102 -13.24 -3.13 -1.54
N HIS A 103 -13.55 -4.32 -1.05
CA HIS A 103 -14.40 -4.51 0.13
C HIS A 103 -13.64 -4.42 1.47
N ASN A 104 -12.30 -4.37 1.45
CA ASN A 104 -11.49 -4.18 2.64
C ASN A 104 -11.36 -2.69 2.99
N THR A 105 -12.46 -2.11 3.46
CA THR A 105 -12.53 -0.68 3.79
C THR A 105 -11.55 -0.26 4.89
N GLU A 106 -11.13 -1.18 5.75
CA GLU A 106 -10.15 -0.92 6.79
C GLU A 106 -8.76 -0.62 6.20
N VAL A 107 -8.27 -1.47 5.31
CA VAL A 107 -6.99 -1.25 4.61
C VAL A 107 -7.03 0.04 3.80
N LEU A 108 -8.09 0.27 3.02
CA LEU A 108 -8.23 1.50 2.24
C LEU A 108 -8.24 2.77 3.12
N ASN A 109 -8.88 2.70 4.29
CA ASN A 109 -8.85 3.81 5.25
C ASN A 109 -7.48 3.98 5.91
N ASN A 110 -6.75 2.89 6.16
CA ASN A 110 -5.38 2.95 6.67
C ASN A 110 -4.43 3.60 5.66
N ILE A 111 -4.55 3.24 4.38
CA ILE A 111 -3.80 3.87 3.28
C ILE A 111 -4.06 5.38 3.27
N ARG A 112 -5.33 5.82 3.28
CA ARG A 112 -5.68 7.25 3.31
C ARG A 112 -5.07 7.99 4.51
N LYS A 113 -5.12 7.38 5.70
CA LYS A 113 -4.51 7.97 6.91
C LYS A 113 -2.99 8.05 6.77
N THR A 114 -2.36 7.03 6.20
CA THR A 114 -0.92 7.00 5.97
C THR A 114 -0.50 8.04 4.92
N CYS A 115 -1.27 8.23 3.84
CA CYS A 115 -1.05 9.33 2.88
C CYS A 115 -1.10 10.69 3.59
N ALA A 116 -2.14 10.93 4.40
CA ALA A 116 -2.29 12.17 5.15
C ALA A 116 -1.16 12.40 6.15
N LEU A 117 -0.71 11.35 6.84
CA LEU A 117 0.42 11.40 7.78
C LEU A 117 1.74 11.83 7.10
N ASN A 118 1.88 11.53 5.81
CA ASN A 118 3.08 11.80 5.03
C ASN A 118 3.00 13.06 4.16
N ASP A 119 1.90 13.82 4.25
CA ASP A 119 1.59 14.92 3.34
C ASP A 119 1.68 14.50 1.85
N ALA A 120 1.32 13.24 1.55
CA ALA A 120 1.38 12.66 0.21
C ALA A 120 -0.01 12.69 -0.44
N ASN A 121 -0.10 13.30 -1.62
CA ASN A 121 -1.34 13.36 -2.40
C ASN A 121 -1.45 12.15 -3.33
N CYS A 122 -1.83 11.00 -2.80
CA CYS A 122 -2.11 9.80 -3.58
C CYS A 122 -3.62 9.60 -3.76
N ASN A 123 -4.02 9.08 -4.93
CA ASN A 123 -5.35 8.52 -5.10
C ASN A 123 -5.44 7.16 -4.40
N VAL A 124 -6.58 6.86 -3.75
CA VAL A 124 -6.79 5.59 -3.04
C VAL A 124 -8.06 4.94 -3.55
N LEU A 125 -7.89 3.79 -4.21
CA LEU A 125 -8.93 3.13 -4.97
C LEU A 125 -9.09 1.66 -4.54
N GLY A 126 -10.33 1.18 -4.47
CA GLY A 126 -10.60 -0.24 -4.29
C GLY A 126 -10.44 -0.98 -5.62
N LEU A 127 -9.57 -1.99 -5.66
CA LEU A 127 -9.33 -2.85 -6.81
C LEU A 127 -9.08 -4.28 -6.29
N THR A 128 -10.07 -5.15 -6.45
CA THR A 128 -9.90 -6.59 -6.23
C THR A 128 -9.34 -7.22 -7.50
N TRP A 129 -8.29 -8.03 -7.39
CA TRP A 129 -7.71 -8.67 -8.57
C TRP A 129 -8.71 -9.62 -9.24
N GLY A 130 -8.79 -9.56 -10.57
CA GLY A 130 -9.70 -10.37 -11.37
C GLY A 130 -11.13 -9.83 -11.48
N ASP A 131 -11.46 -8.77 -10.73
CA ASP A 131 -12.74 -8.06 -10.85
C ASP A 131 -12.63 -6.97 -11.93
N TRP A 132 -13.66 -6.88 -12.79
CA TRP A 132 -13.71 -5.99 -13.95
C TRP A 132 -14.71 -4.85 -13.74
N ASP A 133 -14.46 -4.03 -12.73
CA ASP A 133 -15.31 -2.90 -12.36
C ASP A 133 -14.82 -1.58 -12.99
N GLU A 134 -15.71 -0.59 -13.10
CA GLU A 134 -15.44 0.75 -13.65
C GLU A 134 -14.04 1.32 -13.32
N PRO A 135 -13.54 1.27 -12.06
CA PRO A 135 -12.30 1.93 -11.71
C PRO A 135 -11.04 1.41 -12.40
N ILE A 136 -10.98 0.14 -12.83
CA ILE A 136 -9.78 -0.40 -13.48
C ILE A 136 -9.62 0.15 -14.90
N PHE A 137 -10.73 0.47 -15.58
CA PHE A 137 -10.74 0.92 -16.98
C PHE A 137 -10.18 2.34 -17.15
N ASP A 138 -10.21 3.15 -16.10
CA ASP A 138 -9.65 4.51 -16.10
C ASP A 138 -8.15 4.54 -15.79
N LEU A 139 -7.57 3.43 -15.32
CA LEU A 139 -6.15 3.35 -14.95
C LEU A 139 -5.26 3.16 -16.18
N HIS A 140 -4.31 4.08 -16.34
CA HIS A 140 -3.32 4.04 -17.42
C HIS A 140 -1.90 4.25 -16.85
N PRO A 141 -1.34 3.31 -16.06
CA PRO A 141 -0.04 3.49 -15.43
C PRO A 141 1.12 3.44 -16.43
N ASP A 142 2.18 4.19 -16.17
CA ASP A 142 3.49 3.97 -16.80
C ASP A 142 4.29 2.91 -16.02
N ILE A 143 4.03 2.77 -14.71
CA ILE A 143 4.66 1.79 -13.83
C ILE A 143 3.60 1.16 -12.92
N ILE A 144 3.60 -0.16 -12.85
CA ILE A 144 2.81 -0.94 -11.90
C ILE A 144 3.76 -1.47 -10.83
N LEU A 145 3.44 -1.23 -9.55
CA LEU A 145 4.16 -1.75 -8.40
C LEU A 145 3.35 -2.87 -7.73
N GLY A 146 4.03 -3.90 -7.23
CA GLY A 146 3.41 -4.92 -6.39
C GLY A 146 4.42 -5.53 -5.42
N ALA A 147 4.32 -5.22 -4.13
CA ALA A 147 5.21 -5.75 -3.11
C ALA A 147 4.60 -7.00 -2.45
N ASP A 148 5.31 -8.12 -2.56
CA ASP A 148 4.91 -9.42 -2.01
C ASP A 148 3.55 -9.94 -2.48
N VAL A 149 3.05 -9.49 -3.63
CA VAL A 149 1.73 -9.87 -4.17
C VAL A 149 1.63 -11.34 -4.62
N LEU A 150 2.76 -12.04 -4.70
CA LEU A 150 2.87 -13.46 -5.07
C LEU A 150 2.96 -14.38 -3.83
N TYR A 151 2.06 -14.19 -2.85
CA TYR A 151 2.07 -14.92 -1.58
C TYR A 151 1.05 -16.07 -1.50
N ASP A 152 -0.08 -15.95 -2.20
CA ASP A 152 -1.14 -16.96 -2.25
C ASP A 152 -1.38 -17.38 -3.71
N SER A 153 -1.04 -18.63 -4.02
CA SER A 153 -1.16 -19.18 -5.37
C SER A 153 -2.60 -19.24 -5.87
N ALA A 154 -3.60 -19.24 -4.97
CA ALA A 154 -5.01 -19.17 -5.36
C ALA A 154 -5.36 -17.84 -6.07
N ASN A 155 -4.56 -16.78 -5.87
CA ASN A 155 -4.79 -15.45 -6.43
C ASN A 155 -3.92 -15.13 -7.65
N PHE A 156 -3.02 -16.02 -8.08
CA PHE A 156 -2.07 -15.71 -9.16
C PHE A 156 -2.75 -15.42 -10.49
N ASP A 157 -3.72 -16.24 -10.90
CA ASP A 157 -4.44 -16.03 -12.17
C ASP A 157 -5.16 -14.67 -12.19
N ASN A 158 -5.81 -14.31 -11.08
CA ASN A 158 -6.50 -13.03 -10.93
C ASN A 158 -5.54 -11.83 -10.93
N LEU A 159 -4.41 -11.95 -10.23
CA LEU A 159 -3.35 -10.92 -10.22
C LEU A 159 -2.79 -10.73 -11.63
N PHE A 160 -2.41 -11.81 -12.32
CA PHE A 160 -1.85 -11.71 -13.66
C PHE A 160 -2.88 -11.22 -14.68
N ALA A 161 -4.15 -11.61 -14.58
CA ALA A 161 -5.19 -11.05 -15.44
C ALA A 161 -5.31 -9.52 -15.26
N THR A 162 -5.29 -9.06 -14.02
CA THR A 162 -5.33 -7.62 -13.67
C THR A 162 -4.11 -6.87 -14.22
N VAL A 163 -2.90 -7.37 -13.96
CA VAL A 163 -1.66 -6.74 -14.42
C VAL A 163 -1.56 -6.75 -15.94
N SER A 164 -1.91 -7.87 -16.59
CA SER A 164 -1.93 -7.98 -18.05
C SER A 164 -2.88 -6.95 -18.67
N PHE A 165 -4.07 -6.80 -18.10
CA PHE A 165 -5.02 -5.78 -18.56
C PHE A 165 -4.44 -4.37 -18.46
N LEU A 166 -3.84 -4.00 -17.32
CA LEU A 166 -3.24 -2.68 -17.13
C LEU A 166 -2.08 -2.43 -18.12
N LEU A 167 -1.25 -3.45 -18.38
CA LEU A 167 -0.14 -3.38 -19.34
C LEU A 167 -0.64 -3.26 -20.79
N GLU A 168 -1.68 -3.97 -21.16
CA GLU A 168 -2.26 -3.92 -22.52
C GLU A 168 -2.89 -2.56 -22.82
N ASN A 169 -3.52 -1.93 -21.83
CA ASN A 169 -4.12 -0.60 -21.97
C ASN A 169 -3.13 0.55 -21.78
N SER A 170 -1.89 0.26 -21.40
CA SER A 170 -0.84 1.26 -21.17
C SER A 170 0.45 0.91 -21.93
N PRO A 171 0.53 1.22 -23.24
CA PRO A 171 1.69 0.87 -24.06
C PRO A 171 3.00 1.41 -23.48
N GLY A 172 3.97 0.53 -23.25
CA GLY A 172 5.27 0.87 -22.66
C GLY A 172 5.32 0.81 -21.13
N ALA A 173 4.20 0.51 -20.48
CA ALA A 173 4.16 0.28 -19.05
C ALA A 173 4.99 -0.94 -18.63
N VAL A 174 5.47 -0.92 -17.40
CA VAL A 174 6.19 -2.04 -16.80
C VAL A 174 5.56 -2.48 -15.49
N PHE A 175 5.66 -3.76 -15.18
CA PHE A 175 5.35 -4.29 -13.85
C PHE A 175 6.65 -4.57 -13.08
N ILE A 176 6.79 -3.96 -11.91
CA ILE A 176 7.93 -4.14 -11.01
C ILE A 176 7.40 -4.75 -9.72
N THR A 177 7.87 -5.95 -9.40
CA THR A 177 7.44 -6.68 -8.21
C THR A 177 8.62 -7.26 -7.45
N THR A 178 8.48 -7.29 -6.13
CA THR A 178 9.34 -8.04 -5.21
C THR A 178 8.50 -9.14 -4.60
N TYR A 179 9.08 -10.32 -4.39
CA TYR A 179 8.40 -11.43 -3.73
C TYR A 179 9.38 -12.16 -2.82
N HIS A 180 8.85 -12.76 -1.76
CA HIS A 180 9.63 -13.67 -0.93
C HIS A 180 9.44 -15.10 -1.43
N ASN A 181 10.54 -15.81 -1.69
CA ASN A 181 10.48 -17.22 -2.07
C ASN A 181 10.11 -18.06 -0.85
N ARG A 182 8.85 -18.52 -0.81
CA ARG A 182 8.31 -19.42 0.21
C ARG A 182 8.35 -20.82 -0.40
N GLY A 183 9.41 -21.57 -0.08
CA GLY A 183 9.68 -22.90 -0.63
C GLY A 183 8.69 -23.97 -0.22
#